data_AF-A0A482XDA8-F1
#
_entry.id   AF-A0A482XDA8-F1
#
_cell.length_a   1.000
_cell.length_b   1.000
_cell.length_c   1.000
_cell.angle_alpha   90.00
_cell.angle_beta   90.00
_cell.angle_gamma   90.00
#
_symmetry.space_group_name_H-M   'P 1'
#
loop_
_entity.id
_entity.type
_entity.pdbx_description
1 polymer ?
#
loop_
_entity_poly.entity_id
_entity_poly.type
_entity_poly.pdbx_seq_one_letter_code
_entity_poly.pdbx_strand_id
1 'polypeptide(L)' 'MPDSGVHGALVVLEPSLGGDTMATALGIPPSRHMIRRHLTTELEALVLPARYVVFCQPPPNEGPEPR' A
#
# COMPACT_ATOMS: atom_id res chain seq x y z
N MET A 1 8.32 15.96 11.58
CA MET A 1 7.19 15.96 10.63
C MET A 1 6.28 14.78 10.94
N PRO A 2 5.19 14.98 11.70
CA PRO A 2 4.29 13.89 12.13
C PRO A 2 3.28 13.45 11.05
N ASP A 3 3.32 14.05 9.85
CA ASP A 3 2.30 13.83 8.80
C ASP A 3 2.67 12.75 7.75
N SER A 4 3.91 12.24 7.79
CA SER A 4 4.38 11.25 6.79
C SER A 4 3.76 9.85 6.95
N GLY A 5 3.19 9.54 8.12
CA GLY A 5 2.55 8.24 8.39
C GLY A 5 1.19 8.07 7.70
N VAL A 6 0.46 9.16 7.47
CA VAL A 6 -0.90 9.11 6.89
C VAL A 6 -0.83 8.88 5.38
N HIS A 7 0.19 9.43 4.73
CA HIS A 7 0.43 9.23 3.30
C HIS A 7 0.86 7.78 2.99
N GLY A 8 1.60 7.12 3.89
CA GLY A 8 1.93 5.69 3.78
C GLY A 8 0.71 4.78 3.96
N ALA A 9 -0.22 5.14 4.85
CA ALA A 9 -1.48 4.42 5.02
C ALA A 9 -2.42 4.58 3.80
N LEU A 10 -2.38 5.72 3.12
CA LEU A 10 -3.18 5.94 1.90
C LEU A 10 -2.74 5.03 0.74
N VAL A 11 -1.44 4.81 0.58
CA VAL A 11 -0.87 3.86 -0.41
C VAL A 11 -1.36 2.43 -0.16
N VAL A 12 -1.63 2.07 1.10
CA VAL A 12 -2.15 0.75 1.49
C VAL A 12 -3.66 0.62 1.21
N LEU A 13 -4.40 1.73 1.27
CA LEU A 13 -5.87 1.77 1.20
C LEU A 13 -6.43 2.15 -0.18
N GLU A 14 -5.65 2.74 -1.08
CA GLU A 14 -6.12 3.16 -2.41
C GLU A 14 -5.80 2.07 -3.46
N PRO A 15 -6.78 1.25 -3.89
CA PRO A 15 -6.55 0.13 -4.79
C PRO A 15 -6.15 0.55 -6.21
N SER A 16 -6.33 1.83 -6.60
CA SER A 16 -5.93 2.35 -7.92
C SER A 16 -4.47 2.83 -7.95
N LEU A 17 -3.81 2.91 -6.79
CA LEU A 17 -2.42 3.32 -6.65
C LEU A 17 -1.47 2.12 -6.88
N GLY A 18 -1.45 1.63 -8.12
CA GLY A 18 -0.47 0.65 -8.57
C GLY A 18 0.91 1.26 -8.82
N GLY A 19 1.93 0.41 -8.94
CA GLY A 19 3.31 0.85 -9.22
C GLY A 19 3.44 1.67 -10.50
N ASP A 20 2.60 1.40 -11.52
CA ASP A 20 2.56 2.20 -12.75
C ASP A 20 2.04 3.63 -12.56
N THR A 21 1.03 3.82 -11.71
CA THR A 21 0.49 5.13 -11.35
C THR A 21 1.54 5.92 -10.55
N MET A 22 2.19 5.27 -9.59
CA MET A 22 3.26 5.86 -8.80
C MET A 22 4.48 6.22 -9.67
N ALA A 23 4.87 5.35 -10.60
CA ALA A 23 5.95 5.63 -11.54
C ALA A 23 5.65 6.86 -12.40
N THR A 24 4.41 7.00 -12.87
CA THR A 24 3.96 8.19 -13.61
C THR A 24 3.99 9.45 -12.74
N ALA A 25 3.54 9.37 -11.48
CA ALA A 25 3.59 10.48 -10.54
C ALA A 25 5.03 10.94 -10.22
N LEU A 26 5.99 10.00 -10.20
CA LEU A 26 7.41 10.28 -10.03
C LEU A 26 8.11 10.73 -11.32
N GLY A 27 7.39 10.90 -12.42
CA GLY A 27 7.94 11.31 -13.71
C GLY A 27 8.79 10.23 -14.39
N ILE A 28 8.58 8.96 -14.07
CA ILE A 28 9.28 7.83 -14.70
C ILE A 28 8.59 7.52 -16.04
N PRO A 29 9.25 7.82 -17.18
CA PRO A 29 8.65 7.60 -18.49
C PRO A 29 8.38 6.12 -18.75
N PRO A 30 7.36 5.79 -19.58
CA PRO A 30 6.98 4.40 -19.86
C PRO A 30 8.14 3.60 -20.45
N SER A 31 9.05 4.24 -21.21
CA SER A 31 10.24 3.63 -21.82
C SER A 31 11.25 3.05 -20.81
N ARG A 32 11.15 3.38 -19.52
CA ARG A 32 12.01 2.83 -18.45
C ARG A 32 11.39 1.59 -17.80
N HIS A 33 11.13 0.56 -18.60
CA HIS A 33 10.38 -0.64 -18.19
C HIS A 33 10.99 -1.34 -16.98
N MET A 34 12.32 -1.43 -16.90
CA MET A 34 13.03 -2.08 -15.80
C MET A 34 12.82 -1.32 -14.47
N ILE A 35 12.93 0.01 -14.49
CA ILE A 35 12.72 0.84 -13.31
C ILE A 35 11.26 0.76 -12.86
N ARG A 36 10.31 0.81 -13.80
CA ARG A 36 8.88 0.66 -13.50
C ARG A 36 8.58 -0.70 -12.86
N ARG A 37 9.15 -1.79 -13.40
CA ARG A 37 9.03 -3.14 -12.83
C ARG A 37 9.59 -3.23 -11.41
N HIS A 38 10.81 -2.74 -11.19
CA HIS A 38 11.42 -2.74 -9.86
C HIS A 38 10.59 -1.92 -8.87
N LEU A 39 10.13 -0.73 -9.26
CA LEU A 39 9.29 0.10 -8.41
C LEU A 39 7.99 -0.61 -8.03
N THR A 40 7.31 -1.26 -8.99
CA THR A 40 6.10 -2.03 -8.71
C THR A 40 6.38 -3.16 -7.71
N THR A 41 7.45 -3.94 -7.91
CA THR A 41 7.81 -5.03 -6.99
C THR A 41 8.09 -4.54 -5.57
N GLU A 42 8.88 -3.47 -5.42
CA GLU A 42 9.18 -2.89 -4.11
C GLU A 42 7.92 -2.31 -3.44
N LEU A 43 7.04 -1.68 -4.22
CA LEU A 43 5.76 -1.17 -3.71
C LEU A 43 4.85 -2.29 -3.23
N GLU A 44 4.68 -3.36 -4.01
CA GLU A 44 3.87 -4.52 -3.63
C GLU A 44 4.42 -5.22 -2.40
N ALA A 45 5.75 -5.34 -2.29
CA ALA A 45 6.41 -5.93 -1.12
C ALA A 45 6.13 -5.14 0.17
N LEU A 46 5.95 -3.82 0.08
CA LEU A 46 5.59 -2.96 1.21
C LEU A 46 4.08 -2.97 1.50
N VAL A 47 3.24 -2.97 0.45
CA VAL A 47 1.79 -2.81 0.58
C VAL A 47 1.08 -4.11 0.97
N LEU A 48 1.50 -5.27 0.45
CA LEU A 48 0.84 -6.55 0.74
C LEU A 48 0.86 -6.92 2.24
N PRO A 49 1.99 -6.82 2.96
CA PRO A 49 2.01 -7.07 4.41
C PRO A 49 1.14 -6.07 5.18
N ALA A 50 1.16 -4.80 4.80
CA ALA A 50 0.37 -3.77 5.46
C ALA A 50 -1.14 -3.96 5.24
N ARG A 51 -1.56 -4.33 4.02
CA ARG A 51 -2.94 -4.73 3.73
C ARG A 51 -3.34 -5.94 4.53
N TYR A 52 -2.48 -6.95 4.61
CA TYR A 52 -2.76 -8.12 5.43
C TYR A 52 -2.96 -7.75 6.90
N VAL A 53 -2.14 -6.86 7.47
CA VAL A 53 -2.35 -6.37 8.84
C VAL A 53 -3.67 -5.61 8.97
N VAL A 54 -4.02 -4.74 8.04
CA VAL A 54 -5.29 -3.97 8.09
C VAL A 54 -6.53 -4.87 7.93
N PHE A 55 -6.50 -5.84 7.02
CA PHE A 55 -7.65 -6.71 6.73
C PHE A 55 -7.72 -7.95 7.64
N CYS A 56 -6.59 -8.39 8.19
CA CYS A 56 -6.50 -9.57 9.06
C CYS A 56 -6.34 -9.21 10.55
N GLN A 57 -6.24 -7.93 10.94
CA GLN A 57 -6.48 -7.55 12.32
C GLN A 57 -7.99 -7.60 12.59
N PRO A 58 -8.47 -8.57 13.40
CA PRO A 58 -9.83 -8.51 13.91
C PRO A 58 -10.00 -7.22 14.73
N PRO A 59 -11.20 -6.59 14.71
CA PRO A 59 -11.44 -5.41 15.54
C PRO A 59 -11.11 -5.75 17.01
N PRO A 60 -10.42 -4.86 17.75
CA PRO A 60 -9.92 -5.19 19.09
C PRO A 60 -11.00 -5.43 20.17
N ASN A 61 -12.30 -5.51 19.83
CA ASN A 61 -13.38 -5.55 20.83
C ASN A 61 -14.65 -6.33 20.45
N GLU A 62 -14.57 -7.43 19.68
CA GLU A 62 -15.66 -8.42 19.70
C GLU A 62 -15.30 -9.54 20.68
N GLY A 63 -15.54 -9.27 21.97
CA GLY A 63 -15.62 -10.33 22.97
C GLY A 63 -16.78 -11.27 22.62
N PRO A 64 -16.70 -12.58 22.97
CA PRO A 64 -17.78 -13.51 22.69
C PRO A 64 -19.06 -13.04 23.39
N GLU A 65 -20.11 -12.75 22.62
CA GLU A 65 -21.45 -12.51 23.14
C GLU A 65 -21.88 -13.72 23.98
N PRO A 66 -22.20 -13.56 25.27
CA PRO A 66 -22.67 -14.66 26.09
C PRO A 66 -24.08 -15.04 25.63
N ARG A 67 -24.25 -16.30 25.20
CA ARG A 67 -25.55 -16.93 24.96
C ARG A 67 -26.29 -17.21 26.27
#